data_AF-A0A512JQP3-F1
#
_entry.id   AF-A0A512JQP3-F1
#
_cell.length_a   1.000
_cell.length_b   1.000
_cell.length_c   1.000
_cell.angle_alpha   90.00
_cell.angle_beta   90.00
_cell.angle_gamma   90.00
#
_symmetry.space_group_name_H-M   'P 1'
#
loop_
_entity.id
_entity.type
_entity.pdbx_description
1 polymer ?
#
loop_
_entity_poly.entity_id
_entity_poly.type
_entity_poly.pdbx_seq_one_letter_code
_entity_poly.pdbx_strand_id
1 'polypeptide(L)'
;MAAPSKIRAAQSAPDRPRRIALMVRTMIDREAANGACTFGDLSAAGFSEAEIIAYRDPAREQISNRGAIDLCPPGRREGHKLVKAAKLVRKRLERRQAPQAQRQA
;
A
#
# COMPACT_ATOMS: atom_id res chain seq x y z
N MET A 1 -15.21 -14.47 -4.43
CA MET A 1 -14.25 -13.59 -5.14
C MET A 1 -14.99 -12.33 -5.56
N ALA A 2 -14.58 -11.18 -5.02
CA ALA A 2 -15.30 -9.92 -5.24
C ALA A 2 -15.20 -9.44 -6.71
N ALA A 3 -16.29 -8.84 -7.20
CA ALA A 3 -16.31 -8.26 -8.54
C ALA A 3 -15.24 -7.17 -8.71
N PRO A 4 -14.54 -7.08 -9.86
CA PRO A 4 -13.50 -6.07 -10.09
C PRO A 4 -13.97 -4.63 -9.90
N SER A 5 -15.23 -4.34 -10.26
CA SER A 5 -15.85 -3.03 -10.04
C SER A 5 -15.93 -2.64 -8.56
N LYS A 6 -16.20 -3.59 -7.66
CA LYS A 6 -16.25 -3.36 -6.21
C LYS A 6 -14.85 -3.13 -5.63
N ILE A 7 -13.86 -3.86 -6.12
CA ILE A 7 -12.45 -3.66 -5.73
C ILE A 7 -11.99 -2.25 -6.15
N ARG A 8 -12.31 -1.84 -7.38
CA ARG A 8 -11.98 -0.50 -7.87
C ARG A 8 -12.70 0.59 -7.07
N ALA A 9 -13.97 0.39 -6.73
CA ALA A 9 -14.72 1.31 -5.88
C ALA A 9 -14.07 1.49 -4.50
N ALA A 10 -13.66 0.39 -3.86
CA ALA A 10 -12.92 0.41 -2.60
C ALA A 10 -11.57 1.16 -2.75
N GLN A 11 -10.82 0.93 -3.83
CA GLN A 11 -9.55 1.64 -4.06
C GLN A 11 -9.71 3.16 -4.19
N SER A 12 -10.85 3.62 -4.73
CA SER A 12 -11.18 5.04 -4.88
C SER A 12 -11.95 5.64 -3.69
N ALA A 13 -12.28 4.84 -2.67
CA ALA A 13 -13.10 5.31 -1.57
C ALA A 13 -12.39 6.41 -0.76
N PRO A 14 -13.08 7.49 -0.37
CA PRO A 14 -12.46 8.64 0.32
C PRO A 14 -11.95 8.27 1.72
N ASP A 15 -12.59 7.30 2.39
CA ASP A 15 -12.24 6.79 3.71
C ASP A 15 -11.15 5.70 3.68
N ARG A 16 -10.65 5.35 2.49
CA ARG A 16 -9.64 4.30 2.30
C ARG A 16 -8.44 4.38 3.25
N PRO A 17 -7.79 5.54 3.49
CA PRO A 17 -6.65 5.60 4.42
C PRO A 17 -7.03 5.21 5.85
N ARG A 18 -8.20 5.68 6.32
CA ARG A 18 -8.72 5.36 7.65
C ARG A 18 -9.02 3.86 7.78
N ARG A 19 -9.60 3.27 6.73
CA ARG A 19 -9.92 1.84 6.73
C ARG A 19 -8.69 0.95 6.64
N ILE A 20 -7.65 1.36 5.90
CA ILE A 20 -6.35 0.67 5.90
C ILE A 20 -5.74 0.70 7.31
N ALA A 21 -5.76 1.86 7.99
CA ALA A 21 -5.24 1.96 9.36
C ALA A 21 -6.00 1.07 10.35
N LEU A 22 -7.33 0.95 10.20
CA LEU A 22 -8.14 0.02 10.97
C LEU A 22 -7.77 -1.45 10.68
N MET A 23 -7.53 -1.79 9.41
CA MET A 23 -7.11 -3.13 9.02
C MET A 23 -5.74 -3.47 9.60
N VAL A 24 -4.79 -2.53 9.59
CA VAL A 24 -3.49 -2.68 10.26
C VAL A 24 -3.66 -3.02 11.73
N ARG A 25 -4.47 -2.25 12.47
CA ARG A 25 -4.73 -2.51 13.88
C ARG A 25 -5.32 -3.92 14.09
N THR A 26 -6.33 -4.26 13.29
CA THR A 26 -6.99 -5.58 13.35
C THR A 26 -6.00 -6.71 13.10
N MET A 27 -5.10 -6.57 12.12
CA MET A 27 -4.08 -7.57 11.82
C MET A 27 -3.10 -7.76 12.98
N ILE A 28 -2.62 -6.67 13.57
CA ILE A 28 -1.71 -6.70 14.74
C ILE A 28 -2.41 -7.35 15.93
N ASP A 29 -3.63 -6.93 16.26
CA ASP A 29 -4.37 -7.44 17.42
C ASP A 29 -4.67 -8.94 17.27
N ARG A 30 -5.02 -9.40 16.05
CA ARG A 30 -5.30 -10.82 15.76
C ARG A 30 -4.04 -11.67 15.72
N GLU A 31 -2.95 -11.15 15.17
CA GLU A 31 -1.65 -11.81 15.19
C GLU A 31 -1.14 -11.99 16.63
N ALA A 32 -1.31 -10.97 17.49
CA ALA A 32 -0.95 -11.06 18.90
C ALA A 32 -1.81 -12.07 19.68
N ALA A 33 -3.10 -12.20 19.36
CA ALA A 33 -4.02 -13.11 20.04
C ALA A 33 -3.90 -14.57 19.57
N ASN A 34 -3.82 -14.78 18.25
CA ASN A 34 -3.98 -16.09 17.61
C ASN A 34 -2.76 -16.53 16.79
N GLY A 35 -1.68 -15.73 16.76
CA GLY A 35 -0.47 -15.99 15.98
C GLY A 35 -0.62 -15.71 14.47
N ALA A 36 -1.84 -15.46 13.98
CA ALA A 36 -2.10 -15.11 12.59
C ALA A 36 -3.40 -14.30 12.46
N CYS A 37 -3.47 -13.48 11.40
CA CYS A 37 -4.71 -12.83 10.96
C CYS A 37 -5.18 -13.46 9.65
N THR A 38 -6.34 -14.13 9.69
CA THR A 38 -6.93 -14.80 8.54
C THR A 38 -7.93 -13.90 7.81
N PHE A 39 -8.38 -14.34 6.62
CA PHE A 39 -9.47 -13.67 5.91
C PHE A 39 -10.76 -13.64 6.75
N GLY A 40 -11.06 -14.72 7.48
CA GLY A 40 -12.23 -14.82 8.34
C GLY A 40 -12.20 -13.81 9.48
N ASP A 41 -11.03 -13.54 10.06
CA ASP A 41 -10.86 -12.53 11.11
C ASP A 41 -11.15 -11.11 10.60
N LEU A 42 -10.70 -10.80 9.38
CA LEU A 42 -10.99 -9.51 8.74
C LEU A 42 -12.47 -9.38 8.37
N SER A 43 -13.09 -10.44 7.88
CA SER A 43 -14.54 -10.44 7.64
C SER A 43 -15.33 -10.27 8.94
N ALA A 44 -14.93 -10.95 10.01
CA ALA A 44 -15.55 -10.81 11.34
C ALA A 44 -15.36 -9.39 11.93
N ALA A 45 -14.28 -8.70 11.57
CA ALA A 45 -14.05 -7.30 11.91
C ALA A 45 -14.84 -6.29 11.05
N GLY A 46 -15.67 -6.78 10.10
CA GLY A 46 -16.56 -5.95 9.29
C GLY A 46 -15.97 -5.48 7.96
N PHE A 47 -14.83 -6.03 7.52
CA PHE A 47 -14.31 -5.76 6.18
C PHE A 47 -15.04 -6.62 5.14
N SER A 48 -15.52 -5.99 4.07
CA SER A 48 -16.05 -6.73 2.93
C SER A 48 -14.94 -7.40 2.13
N GLU A 49 -15.26 -8.44 1.36
CA GLU A 49 -14.29 -9.17 0.55
C GLU A 49 -13.52 -8.25 -0.42
N ALA A 50 -14.20 -7.28 -1.05
CA ALA A 50 -13.59 -6.32 -1.97
C ALA A 50 -12.53 -5.46 -1.26
N GLU A 51 -12.81 -5.10 -0.02
CA GLU A 51 -11.93 -4.28 0.79
C GLU A 51 -10.74 -5.05 1.33
N ILE A 52 -10.94 -6.31 1.73
CA ILE A 52 -9.85 -7.19 2.13
C ILE A 52 -8.87 -7.34 0.96
N ILE A 53 -9.37 -7.60 -0.25
CA ILE A 53 -8.54 -7.70 -1.44
C ILE A 53 -7.83 -6.36 -1.74
N ALA A 54 -8.53 -5.23 -1.63
CA ALA A 54 -7.97 -3.93 -1.97
C ALA A 54 -6.94 -3.41 -0.94
N TYR A 55 -7.12 -3.72 0.35
CA TYR A 55 -6.43 -3.04 1.45
C TYR A 55 -5.40 -3.90 2.18
N ARG A 56 -5.47 -5.24 2.06
CA ARG A 56 -4.57 -6.16 2.77
C ARG A 56 -3.10 -5.90 2.46
N ASP A 57 -2.75 -5.73 1.19
CA ASP A 57 -1.34 -5.54 0.81
C ASP A 57 -0.82 -4.16 1.27
N PRO A 58 -1.55 -3.04 1.09
CA PRO A 58 -1.20 -1.77 1.74
C PRO A 58 -1.09 -1.84 3.27
N ALA A 59 -1.96 -2.59 3.94
CA ALA A 59 -1.90 -2.77 5.39
C ALA A 59 -0.63 -3.53 5.81
N ARG A 60 -0.28 -4.61 5.11
CA ARG A 60 0.98 -5.35 5.31
C ARG A 60 2.20 -4.46 5.11
N GLU A 61 2.20 -3.64 4.05
CA GLU A 61 3.28 -2.68 3.80
C GLU A 61 3.42 -1.68 4.96
N GLN A 62 2.32 -1.20 5.55
CA GLN A 62 2.38 -0.31 6.72
C GLN A 62 2.93 -1.01 7.97
N ILE A 63 2.56 -2.28 8.20
CA ILE A 63 3.09 -3.08 9.31
C ILE A 63 4.60 -3.29 9.14
N SER A 64 5.04 -3.74 7.96
CA SER A 64 6.46 -3.96 7.66
C SER A 64 7.27 -2.67 7.72
N ASN A 65 6.73 -1.54 7.24
CA ASN A 65 7.40 -0.26 7.32
C ASN A 65 7.50 0.28 8.76
N ARG A 66 6.55 -0.03 9.65
CA ARG A 66 6.69 0.29 11.08
C ARG A 66 7.90 -0.42 11.69
N GLY A 67 8.11 -1.70 11.40
CA GLY A 67 9.30 -2.43 11.85
C GLY A 67 10.61 -1.92 11.24
N ALA A 68 10.58 -1.44 9.98
CA ALA A 68 11.76 -0.88 9.32
C ALA A 68 12.13 0.53 9.81
N ILE A 69 11.17 1.30 10.34
CA ILE A 69 11.44 2.61 10.92
C ILE A 69 12.31 2.43 12.17
N ASP A 70 12.00 1.50 13.07
CA ASP A 70 12.78 1.31 14.31
C ASP A 70 14.18 0.72 14.09
N LEU A 71 14.42 0.04 12.96
CA LEU A 71 15.71 -0.60 12.64
C LEU A 71 16.57 0.16 11.62
N CYS A 72 16.10 1.28 11.05
CA CYS A 72 16.90 2.06 10.11
C CYS A 72 17.68 3.18 10.82
N PRO A 73 19.02 3.13 10.81
CA PRO A 73 19.84 4.25 11.23
C PRO A 73 19.48 5.52 10.44
N PRO A 74 19.59 6.72 11.04
CA PRO A 74 19.09 7.96 10.47
C PRO A 74 19.59 8.24 9.04
N GLY A 75 20.85 7.96 8.74
CA GLY A 75 21.42 8.15 7.39
C GLY A 75 20.77 7.28 6.29
N ARG A 76 20.21 6.11 6.64
CA ARG A 76 19.55 5.22 5.67
C ARG A 76 18.17 5.74 5.26
N ARG A 77 17.49 6.45 6.16
CA ARG A 77 16.18 7.08 5.90
C ARG A 77 16.30 8.20 4.87
N GLU A 78 17.38 8.99 4.94
CA GLU A 78 17.68 10.04 3.94
C GLU A 78 17.99 9.43 2.58
N GLY A 79 18.80 8.36 2.54
CA GLY A 79 19.08 7.60 1.32
C GLY A 79 17.81 7.09 0.62
N HIS A 80 16.85 6.52 1.36
CA HIS A 80 15.59 6.05 0.77
C HIS A 80 14.73 7.19 0.20
N LYS A 81 14.67 8.34 0.87
CA LYS A 81 13.96 9.53 0.37
C LYS A 81 14.60 10.03 -0.93
N LEU A 82 15.94 10.08 -0.99
CA LEU A 82 16.69 10.48 -2.18
C LEU A 82 16.46 9.51 -3.35
N VAL A 83 16.48 8.19 -3.11
CA VAL A 83 16.20 7.19 -4.15
C VAL A 83 14.77 7.33 -4.68
N LYS A 84 13.79 7.57 -3.82
CA LYS A 84 12.39 7.79 -4.22
C LYS A 84 12.25 9.05 -5.07
N ALA A 85 12.91 10.15 -4.67
CA ALA A 85 12.95 11.39 -5.46
C ALA A 85 13.63 11.16 -6.83
N ALA A 86 14.77 10.46 -6.88
CA ALA A 86 15.47 10.15 -8.11
C ALA A 86 14.62 9.31 -9.09
N LYS A 87 13.89 8.29 -8.59
CA LYS A 87 12.96 7.51 -9.40
C LYS A 87 11.83 8.37 -9.99
N LEU A 88 11.29 9.31 -9.23
CA LEU A 88 10.26 10.24 -9.72
C LEU A 88 10.81 11.19 -10.79
N VAL A 89 12.04 11.68 -10.63
CA VAL A 89 12.71 12.52 -11.64
C VAL A 89 12.95 11.74 -12.92
N ARG A 90 13.50 10.51 -12.85
CA ARG A 90 13.72 9.65 -14.02
C ARG A 90 12.43 9.40 -14.80
N LYS A 91 11.35 9.03 -14.09
CA LYS A 91 10.03 8.81 -14.70
C LYS A 91 9.46 10.07 -15.37
N ARG A 92 9.76 11.26 -14.85
CA ARG A 92 9.38 12.54 -15.49
C ARG A 92 10.21 12.82 -16.75
N LEU A 93 11.50 12.51 -16.73
CA LEU A 93 12.38 12.66 -17.89
C LEU A 93 12.00 11.70 -19.02
N GLU A 94 11.74 10.42 -18.71
CA GLU A 94 11.25 9.43 -19.69
C GLU A 94 9.94 9.89 -20.36
N ARG A 95 8.99 10.42 -19.57
CA ARG A 95 7.74 10.98 -20.09
C ARG A 95 7.94 12.22 -20.96
N ARG A 96 9.00 13.01 -20.72
CA ARG A 96 9.36 14.18 -21.53
C ARG A 96 10.13 13.83 -22.80
N GLN A 97 10.77 12.66 -22.85
CA GLN A 97 11.50 12.16 -24.03
C GLN A 97 10.60 11.36 -24.98
N ALA A 98 9.52 10.75 -24.47
CA ALA A 98 8.51 10.04 -25.27
C ALA A 98 7.84 10.82 -26.43
N PRO A 99 7.68 12.17 -26.42
CA PRO A 99 7.07 12.89 -27.52
C PRO A 99 8.03 13.27 -28.67
N GLN A 100 9.34 13.00 -28.57
CA GLN A 100 10.29 13.32 -29.66
C GLN A 100 10.50 12.18 -30.66
N ALA A 101 10.20 10.93 -30.29
CA ALA A 101 10.33 9.77 -31.19
C ALA A 101 9.19 9.65 -32.24
N GLN A 102 8.11 10.43 -32.12
CA GLN A 102 6.96 10.39 -33.03
C GLN A 102 6.87 11.57 -34.01
N ARG A 103 7.87 12.47 -34.04
CA ARG A 103 7.90 13.63 -34.96
C ARG A 103 8.92 13.51 -36.10
N GLN A 104 9.57 12.36 -36.24
CA GLN A 104 10.57 12.11 -37.30
C GLN A 104 10.18 10.91 -38.20
N ALA A 105 8.89 10.60 -38.31
CA ALA A 105 8.37 9.67 -39.32
C ALA A 105 7.60 10.46 -40.38
#